data_AF-A0A8B9A1T0-F1
#
_entry.id   AF-A0A8B9A1T0-F1
#
_cell.length_a   1.000
_cell.length_b   1.000
_cell.length_c   1.000
_cell.angle_alpha   90.00
_cell.angle_beta   90.00
_cell.angle_gamma   90.00
#
_symmetry.space_group_name_H-M   'P 1'
#
loop_
_entity.id
_entity.type
_entity.pdbx_description
1 polymer ?
#
loop_
_entity_poly.entity_id
_entity_poly.type
_entity_poly.pdbx_seq_one_letter_code
_entity_poly.pdbx_strand_id
1 'polypeptide(L)'
;MGRRKGGGVGDLLMVLGLMGLVGLVALAGAHGSYPAVGGAANLGLSGGPYRQRERVIRRLETLKASLAAGTAPSPASPITSRSRVYHVIDYGADPTGSTDSGEAIGKAISDAFQAPSDRVLMPGIADLGGAEIHLDGGSYLISSPITLPAAGGGNLKIHSGSLRASDEFPTDRYLIELDSTNSASSGFSYEYVTLDGLMLDSNFRGGGIAVVNSLRTTIDNCYIVHFTSDGIMVRSGHETYIRNSFLGQHITAGNDPDEKDFSGTGINLAGNDNAVTDVVIFSAAIGILVSGQANTLTGVHCYNKATGLGGTGIYLKLPGLTQTRIINCYLDYTGIVSEDPVQLLVSSSFFLGDANVVLKSVNGVINGVIVVDNMFSGSNKGIDIVQLDESKGKFTNIDQVTVQHNVARGMTLRSTVAKASVDGNRSTWTVDFSPMLLFPDRIQHVQYTLLADAACPNHALRNTSGNRVVIESDMTVAASVYVAVDQCVHSIG
;
A
#
# COMPACT_ATOMS: atom_id res chain seq x y z
N MET A 1 43.41 31.72 30.39
CA MET A 1 43.81 33.13 30.62
C MET A 1 42.87 33.99 29.78
N GLY A 2 42.16 34.99 30.34
CA GLY A 2 40.94 35.59 29.75
C GLY A 2 39.67 34.75 30.08
N ARG A 3 38.60 35.15 30.80
CA ARG A 3 37.83 36.41 31.01
C ARG A 3 37.06 36.89 29.75
N ARG A 4 35.76 37.30 29.80
CA ARG A 4 34.68 37.15 30.81
C ARG A 4 33.32 37.68 30.26
N LYS A 5 32.21 36.95 30.50
CA LYS A 5 30.82 37.38 30.87
C LYS A 5 30.00 38.47 30.09
N GLY A 6 28.72 38.14 29.89
CA GLY A 6 27.53 39.03 29.96
C GLY A 6 26.73 39.19 28.64
N GLY A 7 25.39 39.20 28.58
CA GLY A 7 24.35 38.84 29.58
C GLY A 7 23.00 39.57 29.42
N GLY A 8 21.88 38.83 29.23
CA GLY A 8 20.47 39.29 29.39
C GLY A 8 19.79 39.96 28.18
N VAL A 9 18.46 40.18 28.10
CA VAL A 9 17.21 39.62 28.74
C VAL A 9 16.01 40.04 27.85
N GLY A 10 14.92 39.25 27.77
CA GLY A 10 13.58 39.64 27.26
C GLY A 10 13.30 39.26 25.78
N ASP A 11 12.11 38.84 25.34
CA ASP A 11 10.84 38.63 26.06
C ASP A 11 10.10 37.34 25.65
N LEU A 12 9.43 36.84 26.68
CA LEU A 12 8.39 35.83 26.79
C LEU A 12 7.07 36.26 26.11
N LEU A 13 6.42 35.36 25.37
CA LEU A 13 4.96 35.43 25.17
C LEU A 13 4.35 34.02 25.09
N MET A 14 3.32 33.79 25.91
CA MET A 14 2.59 32.53 26.02
C MET A 14 1.61 32.30 24.85
N VAL A 15 1.36 31.03 24.51
CA VAL A 15 0.00 30.52 24.31
C VAL A 15 -0.13 29.17 25.03
N LEU A 16 -1.26 28.96 25.71
CA LEU A 16 -1.57 27.84 26.60
C LEU A 16 -2.72 26.99 26.03
N GLY A 17 -2.69 25.68 26.30
CA GLY A 17 -3.85 24.79 26.25
C GLY A 17 -4.20 24.21 24.86
N LEU A 18 -4.78 23.02 24.75
CA LEU A 18 -5.30 22.13 25.81
C LEU A 18 -5.17 20.66 25.40
N MET A 19 -4.68 19.79 26.30
CA MET A 19 -4.91 18.33 26.19
C MET A 19 -6.26 17.97 26.82
N GLY A 20 -6.99 17.05 26.20
CA GLY A 20 -8.23 16.48 26.75
C GLY A 20 -8.26 14.96 26.52
N LEU A 21 -8.29 14.20 27.62
CA LEU A 21 -8.19 12.73 27.62
C LEU A 21 -9.58 12.07 27.55
N VAL A 22 -9.64 10.94 26.83
CA VAL A 22 -10.55 9.77 26.94
C VAL A 22 -11.81 9.88 27.82
N GLY A 23 -12.96 9.49 27.26
CA GLY A 23 -14.17 9.14 28.02
C GLY A 23 -15.13 8.23 27.24
N LEU A 24 -15.02 6.91 27.43
CA LEU A 24 -15.93 5.89 26.88
C LEU A 24 -16.69 5.21 28.02
N VAL A 25 -18.00 5.42 28.12
CA VAL A 25 -18.91 4.64 28.97
C VAL A 25 -20.26 4.50 28.28
N ALA A 26 -20.65 3.25 28.00
CA ALA A 26 -22.04 2.87 27.81
C ALA A 26 -22.60 2.35 29.13
N LEU A 27 -23.89 2.56 29.41
CA LEU A 27 -24.64 1.69 30.34
C LEU A 27 -26.16 1.86 30.16
N ALA A 28 -26.84 0.73 30.09
CA ALA A 28 -28.30 0.64 30.20
C ALA A 28 -28.71 0.53 31.69
N GLY A 29 -29.97 0.87 32.01
CA GLY A 29 -30.54 0.66 33.34
C GLY A 29 -32.05 0.90 33.34
N ALA A 30 -32.83 -0.09 33.76
CA ALA A 30 -34.30 -0.09 33.73
C ALA A 30 -34.91 -0.27 35.13
N HIS A 31 -36.19 0.11 35.28
CA HIS A 31 -37.05 0.02 36.49
C HIS A 31 -36.56 0.88 37.70
N GLY A 32 -37.38 1.49 38.57
CA GLY A 32 -38.84 1.67 38.72
C GLY A 32 -39.10 2.81 39.75
N SER A 33 -40.27 3.08 40.35
CA SER A 33 -41.61 2.47 40.32
C SER A 33 -42.70 3.46 40.82
N TYR A 34 -43.97 3.05 40.71
CA TYR A 34 -45.21 3.65 41.24
C TYR A 34 -45.23 3.87 42.79
N PRO A 35 -46.07 4.78 43.38
CA PRO A 35 -47.55 4.72 43.25
C PRO A 35 -48.33 6.04 43.11
N ALA A 36 -49.61 5.87 42.77
CA ALA A 36 -50.62 6.91 42.64
C ALA A 36 -51.79 6.70 43.64
N VAL A 37 -52.33 7.80 44.16
CA VAL A 37 -53.66 7.96 44.78
C VAL A 37 -54.03 9.45 44.57
N GLY A 38 -55.21 9.90 44.20
CA GLY A 38 -56.49 9.26 43.83
C GLY A 38 -57.60 10.34 43.94
N GLY A 39 -58.60 10.39 43.05
CA GLY A 39 -59.62 11.45 43.13
C GLY A 39 -60.61 11.56 41.96
N ALA A 40 -61.76 10.91 42.13
CA ALA A 40 -63.06 11.00 41.45
C ALA A 40 -63.30 11.99 40.27
N ALA A 41 -64.04 11.50 39.28
CA ALA A 41 -64.61 12.25 38.16
C ALA A 41 -65.78 13.17 38.56
N ASN A 42 -66.05 14.22 37.77
CA ASN A 42 -67.22 14.21 36.88
C ASN A 42 -67.30 15.36 35.84
N LEU A 43 -67.92 15.05 34.69
CA LEU A 43 -68.66 15.93 33.75
C LEU A 43 -67.92 17.03 32.95
N GLY A 44 -68.20 17.09 31.64
CA GLY A 44 -68.44 18.37 30.95
C GLY A 44 -67.63 18.74 29.70
N LEU A 45 -67.86 18.03 28.58
CA LEU A 45 -67.61 18.50 27.19
C LEU A 45 -67.85 20.02 27.03
N SER A 46 -67.03 20.86 26.40
CA SER A 46 -66.56 20.86 24.99
C SER A 46 -65.86 22.23 24.75
N GLY A 47 -65.11 22.55 23.70
CA GLY A 47 -64.76 21.88 22.45
C GLY A 47 -64.12 22.92 21.51
N GLY A 48 -62.81 23.19 21.69
CA GLY A 48 -62.20 24.48 21.29
C GLY A 48 -60.91 24.50 20.43
N PRO A 49 -60.05 23.46 20.32
CA PRO A 49 -58.82 23.57 19.51
C PRO A 49 -58.99 23.22 18.02
N TYR A 50 -59.95 22.36 17.67
CA TYR A 50 -60.02 21.73 16.35
C TYR A 50 -60.43 22.68 15.21
N ARG A 51 -61.43 23.54 15.42
CA ARG A 51 -61.90 24.49 14.39
C ARG A 51 -60.88 25.56 14.00
N GLN A 52 -59.90 25.84 14.87
CA GLN A 52 -58.81 26.77 14.56
C GLN A 52 -57.73 26.09 13.71
N ARG A 53 -57.45 24.81 13.97
CA ARG A 53 -56.49 24.00 13.20
C ARG A 53 -56.94 23.80 11.74
N GLU A 54 -58.21 23.52 11.50
CA GLU A 54 -58.75 23.39 10.13
C GLU A 54 -58.67 24.69 9.30
N ARG A 55 -58.90 25.85 9.92
CA ARG A 55 -58.75 27.15 9.23
C ARG A 55 -57.29 27.45 8.87
N VAL A 56 -56.35 27.06 9.73
CA VAL A 56 -54.91 27.18 9.46
C VAL A 56 -54.49 26.23 8.33
N ILE A 57 -54.96 24.98 8.35
CA ILE A 57 -54.70 24.01 7.28
C ILE A 57 -55.27 24.49 5.94
N ARG A 58 -56.54 24.93 5.88
CA ARG A 58 -57.11 25.48 4.63
C ARG A 58 -56.36 26.72 4.14
N ARG A 59 -55.89 27.60 5.03
CA ARG A 59 -55.06 28.75 4.63
C ARG A 59 -53.71 28.31 4.04
N LEU A 60 -53.07 27.30 4.63
CA LEU A 60 -51.83 26.70 4.13
C LEU A 60 -52.02 26.02 2.76
N GLU A 61 -53.13 25.30 2.57
CA GLU A 61 -53.51 24.68 1.29
C GLU A 61 -53.77 25.76 0.22
N THR A 62 -54.51 26.83 0.53
CA THR A 62 -54.68 27.95 -0.42
C THR A 62 -53.39 28.71 -0.68
N LEU A 63 -52.47 28.82 0.29
CA LEU A 63 -51.17 29.46 0.08
C LEU A 63 -50.30 28.62 -0.86
N LYS A 64 -50.27 27.28 -0.66
CA LYS A 64 -49.64 26.33 -1.59
C LYS A 64 -50.24 26.43 -3.00
N ALA A 65 -51.57 26.50 -3.11
CA ALA A 65 -52.24 26.65 -4.41
C ALA A 65 -51.90 27.98 -5.10
N SER A 66 -51.79 29.10 -4.37
CA SER A 66 -51.35 30.38 -4.93
C SER A 66 -49.86 30.44 -5.27
N LEU A 67 -49.02 29.70 -4.54
CA LEU A 67 -47.58 29.56 -4.85
C LEU A 67 -47.32 28.61 -6.02
N ALA A 68 -48.22 27.68 -6.30
CA ALA A 68 -48.17 26.78 -7.46
C ALA A 68 -48.76 27.41 -8.75
N ALA A 69 -49.42 28.57 -8.65
CA ALA A 69 -50.12 29.24 -9.74
C ALA A 69 -49.54 30.64 -10.03
N GLY A 70 -48.23 30.72 -10.25
CA GLY A 70 -47.53 31.96 -10.60
C GLY A 70 -46.34 31.69 -11.51
N THR A 71 -46.36 32.32 -12.70
CA THR A 71 -45.33 32.24 -13.76
C THR A 71 -44.93 30.83 -14.19
N ALA A 72 -45.46 30.39 -15.34
CA ALA A 72 -44.86 29.29 -16.07
C ALA A 72 -43.40 29.65 -16.40
N PRO A 73 -42.41 28.78 -16.12
CA PRO A 73 -41.08 28.98 -16.66
C PRO A 73 -41.17 28.93 -18.19
N SER A 74 -40.44 29.83 -18.86
CA SER A 74 -40.09 29.63 -20.28
C SER A 74 -39.61 28.18 -20.46
N PRO A 75 -39.94 27.49 -21.57
CA PRO A 75 -39.54 26.11 -21.74
C PRO A 75 -38.03 26.03 -21.57
N ALA A 76 -37.59 25.43 -20.45
CA ALA A 76 -36.22 25.01 -20.31
C ALA A 76 -35.98 24.12 -21.52
N SER A 77 -34.98 24.47 -22.34
CA SER A 77 -34.47 23.59 -23.39
C SER A 77 -34.41 22.20 -22.77
N PRO A 78 -35.01 21.16 -23.38
CA PRO A 78 -35.01 19.86 -22.76
C PRO A 78 -33.58 19.55 -22.36
N ILE A 79 -33.39 19.11 -21.12
CA ILE A 79 -32.20 18.36 -20.76
C ILE A 79 -32.29 17.12 -21.64
N THR A 80 -31.78 17.26 -22.87
CA THR A 80 -31.48 16.15 -23.74
C THR A 80 -30.62 15.27 -22.85
N SER A 81 -31.11 14.06 -22.60
CA SER A 81 -30.40 13.05 -21.84
C SER A 81 -29.21 12.62 -22.68
N ARG A 82 -28.23 13.51 -22.81
CA ARG A 82 -26.94 13.24 -23.42
C ARG A 82 -26.36 12.11 -22.61
N SER A 83 -25.99 11.05 -23.32
CA SER A 83 -25.17 10.00 -22.73
C SER A 83 -23.99 10.68 -22.02
N ARG A 84 -23.69 10.24 -20.80
CA ARG A 84 -22.44 10.62 -20.13
C ARG A 84 -21.27 9.74 -20.58
N VAL A 85 -21.49 8.91 -21.61
CA VAL A 85 -20.47 8.22 -22.39
C VAL A 85 -20.04 9.11 -23.55
N TYR A 86 -18.76 9.44 -23.59
CA TYR A 86 -18.10 10.30 -24.56
C TYR A 86 -17.19 9.43 -25.43
N HIS A 87 -17.70 9.04 -26.60
CA HIS A 87 -16.98 8.24 -27.58
C HIS A 87 -15.94 9.10 -28.28
N VAL A 88 -14.65 8.75 -28.18
CA VAL A 88 -13.58 9.63 -28.71
C VAL A 88 -13.62 9.77 -30.24
N ILE A 89 -14.21 8.80 -30.94
CA ILE A 89 -14.45 8.85 -32.39
C ILE A 89 -15.46 9.96 -32.78
N ASP A 90 -16.44 10.29 -31.92
CA ASP A 90 -17.38 11.41 -32.17
C ASP A 90 -16.68 12.77 -32.11
N TYR A 91 -15.52 12.83 -31.43
CA TYR A 91 -14.63 13.99 -31.36
C TYR A 91 -13.56 14.02 -32.46
N GLY A 92 -13.57 13.04 -33.37
CA GLY A 92 -12.66 12.93 -34.50
C GLY A 92 -11.34 12.21 -34.22
N ALA A 93 -11.27 11.39 -33.16
CA ALA A 93 -10.11 10.52 -32.91
C ALA A 93 -10.01 9.44 -34.01
N ASP A 94 -8.79 9.06 -34.37
CA ASP A 94 -8.49 8.04 -35.39
C ASP A 94 -8.23 6.69 -34.72
N PRO A 95 -9.20 5.75 -34.73
CA PRO A 95 -9.07 4.44 -34.09
C PRO A 95 -8.08 3.50 -34.78
N THR A 96 -7.48 3.91 -35.92
CA THR A 96 -6.43 3.14 -36.61
C THR A 96 -5.03 3.48 -36.12
N GLY A 97 -4.84 4.63 -35.47
CA GLY A 97 -3.54 5.11 -35.02
C GLY A 97 -2.62 5.58 -36.15
N SER A 98 -3.20 5.90 -37.31
CA SER A 98 -2.49 6.48 -38.45
C SER A 98 -2.20 7.96 -38.25
N THR A 99 -3.01 8.64 -37.44
CA THR A 99 -2.93 10.08 -37.13
C THR A 99 -3.08 10.35 -35.63
N ASP A 100 -2.57 11.51 -35.20
CA ASP A 100 -2.64 11.92 -33.79
C ASP A 100 -4.09 12.17 -33.35
N SER A 101 -4.47 11.55 -32.23
CA SER A 101 -5.81 11.62 -31.66
C SER A 101 -5.89 12.41 -30.35
N GLY A 102 -4.78 12.97 -29.87
CA GLY A 102 -4.68 13.63 -28.57
C GLY A 102 -5.62 14.82 -28.43
N GLU A 103 -5.77 15.64 -29.48
CA GLU A 103 -6.70 16.78 -29.47
C GLU A 103 -8.17 16.33 -29.37
N ALA A 104 -8.54 15.24 -30.05
CA ALA A 104 -9.89 14.69 -30.02
C ALA A 104 -10.23 14.08 -28.66
N ILE A 105 -9.32 13.27 -28.10
CA ILE A 105 -9.46 12.69 -26.75
C ILE A 105 -9.52 13.80 -25.70
N GLY A 106 -8.70 14.86 -25.83
CA GLY A 106 -8.72 16.03 -24.94
C GLY A 106 -10.04 16.81 -24.98
N LYS A 107 -10.71 16.88 -26.14
CA LYS A 107 -12.05 17.48 -26.26
C LYS A 107 -13.12 16.62 -25.57
N ALA A 108 -13.10 15.30 -25.77
CA ALA A 108 -14.00 14.36 -25.10
C ALA A 108 -13.90 14.49 -23.56
N ILE A 109 -12.67 14.55 -23.04
CA ILE A 109 -12.40 14.79 -21.62
C ILE A 109 -12.89 16.17 -21.17
N SER A 110 -12.65 17.23 -21.94
CA SER A 110 -13.11 18.58 -21.60
C SER A 110 -14.63 18.69 -21.49
N ASP A 111 -15.37 17.98 -22.34
CA ASP A 111 -16.84 17.91 -22.28
C ASP A 111 -17.35 16.99 -21.16
N ALA A 112 -16.62 15.93 -20.79
CA ALA A 112 -16.92 15.10 -19.62
C ALA A 112 -16.78 15.87 -18.30
N PHE A 113 -15.78 16.75 -18.21
CA PHE A 113 -15.54 17.63 -17.05
C PHE A 113 -16.55 18.78 -16.92
N GLN A 114 -17.47 18.94 -17.87
CA GLN A 114 -18.67 19.77 -17.66
C GLN A 114 -19.62 19.02 -16.71
N ALA A 115 -19.51 19.33 -15.41
CA ALA A 115 -20.31 18.72 -14.35
C ALA A 115 -21.82 18.94 -14.60
N PRO A 116 -22.67 17.91 -14.47
CA PRO A 116 -24.10 18.01 -14.78
C PRO A 116 -24.92 18.70 -13.68
N SER A 117 -24.30 19.03 -12.55
CA SER A 117 -24.92 19.68 -11.40
C SER A 117 -23.85 20.25 -10.46
N ASP A 118 -24.24 21.13 -9.52
CA ASP A 118 -23.36 21.68 -8.47
C ASP A 118 -22.99 20.67 -7.36
N ARG A 119 -23.04 19.36 -7.66
CA ARG A 119 -22.63 18.30 -6.73
C ARG A 119 -21.12 18.20 -6.66
N VAL A 120 -20.64 17.92 -5.47
CA VAL A 120 -19.23 17.71 -5.15
C VAL A 120 -19.07 16.39 -4.41
N LEU A 121 -17.98 15.67 -4.68
CA LEU A 121 -17.59 14.50 -3.89
C LEU A 121 -16.89 14.97 -2.61
N MET A 122 -15.97 15.92 -2.77
CA MET A 122 -15.22 16.59 -1.70
C MET A 122 -15.03 18.09 -2.04
N PRO A 123 -14.68 18.94 -1.06
CA PRO A 123 -14.38 20.35 -1.31
C PRO A 123 -13.32 20.52 -2.41
N GLY A 124 -13.70 21.19 -3.51
CA GLY A 124 -12.84 21.38 -4.68
C GLY A 124 -12.86 20.25 -5.73
N ILE A 125 -13.64 19.18 -5.53
CA ILE A 125 -13.76 18.05 -6.46
C ILE A 125 -15.22 17.88 -6.89
N ALA A 126 -15.53 18.28 -8.13
CA ALA A 126 -16.86 18.15 -8.70
C ALA A 126 -17.24 16.69 -8.99
N ASP A 127 -18.50 16.34 -8.76
CA ASP A 127 -19.07 15.05 -9.18
C ASP A 127 -19.42 15.12 -10.67
N LEU A 128 -18.65 14.41 -11.51
CA LEU A 128 -18.89 14.33 -12.95
C LEU A 128 -20.05 13.39 -13.31
N GLY A 129 -20.74 12.82 -12.33
CA GLY A 129 -22.01 12.11 -12.49
C GLY A 129 -21.89 10.78 -13.23
N GLY A 130 -20.75 10.10 -13.12
CA GLY A 130 -20.47 8.84 -13.81
C GLY A 130 -20.16 9.07 -15.28
N ALA A 131 -19.25 10.00 -15.57
CA ALA A 131 -18.81 10.24 -16.95
C ALA A 131 -17.86 9.12 -17.41
N GLU A 132 -18.00 8.68 -18.66
CA GLU A 132 -17.18 7.64 -19.26
C GLU A 132 -16.53 8.18 -20.54
N ILE A 133 -15.20 8.10 -20.64
CA ILE A 133 -14.46 8.30 -21.89
C ILE A 133 -14.27 6.92 -22.52
N HIS A 134 -15.00 6.68 -23.62
CA HIS A 134 -15.02 5.41 -24.30
C HIS A 134 -14.04 5.43 -25.48
N LEU A 135 -13.08 4.51 -25.49
CA LEU A 135 -12.07 4.40 -26.56
C LEU A 135 -12.51 3.45 -27.71
N ASP A 136 -13.72 2.88 -27.66
CA ASP A 136 -14.35 2.14 -28.77
C ASP A 136 -13.56 0.93 -29.30
N GLY A 137 -12.62 0.40 -28.51
CA GLY A 137 -11.69 -0.66 -28.93
C GLY A 137 -10.63 -0.20 -29.93
N GLY A 138 -10.55 1.10 -30.23
CA GLY A 138 -9.58 1.67 -31.16
C GLY A 138 -8.16 1.71 -30.61
N SER A 139 -7.19 1.87 -31.51
CA SER A 139 -5.78 2.05 -31.20
C SER A 139 -5.33 3.44 -31.61
N TYR A 140 -5.16 4.34 -30.65
CA TYR A 140 -4.94 5.77 -30.90
C TYR A 140 -3.47 6.16 -30.73
N LEU A 141 -2.94 6.89 -31.72
CA LEU A 141 -1.61 7.48 -31.63
C LEU A 141 -1.70 8.83 -30.89
N ILE A 142 -0.79 9.09 -29.96
CA ILE A 142 -0.70 10.38 -29.25
C ILE A 142 0.75 10.90 -29.19
N SER A 143 0.92 12.20 -29.47
CA SER A 143 2.19 12.93 -29.35
C SER A 143 2.32 13.74 -28.06
N SER A 144 1.27 13.80 -27.24
CA SER A 144 1.28 14.48 -25.94
C SER A 144 0.40 13.77 -24.90
N PRO A 145 0.67 13.96 -23.60
CA PRO A 145 -0.08 13.33 -22.51
C PRO A 145 -1.58 13.62 -22.51
N ILE A 146 -2.39 12.58 -22.31
CA ILE A 146 -3.81 12.73 -21.99
C ILE A 146 -3.93 13.18 -20.53
N THR A 147 -3.99 14.50 -20.34
CA THR A 147 -4.00 15.15 -19.02
C THR A 147 -5.43 15.47 -18.60
N LEU A 148 -5.81 15.17 -17.36
CA LEU A 148 -7.11 15.60 -16.84
C LEU A 148 -7.15 17.11 -16.54
N PRO A 149 -8.32 17.79 -16.69
CA PRO A 149 -8.44 19.21 -16.43
C PRO A 149 -8.07 19.62 -15.00
N ALA A 150 -7.19 20.60 -14.88
CA ALA A 150 -6.64 21.07 -13.60
C ALA A 150 -7.67 21.75 -12.66
N ALA A 151 -8.93 21.89 -13.07
CA ALA A 151 -10.04 22.25 -12.21
C ALA A 151 -10.42 21.14 -11.21
N GLY A 152 -9.91 19.92 -11.43
CA GLY A 152 -10.25 18.74 -10.64
C GLY A 152 -11.62 18.16 -11.01
N GLY A 153 -11.92 17.00 -10.45
CA GLY A 153 -13.16 16.28 -10.73
C GLY A 153 -13.06 14.80 -10.39
N GLY A 154 -14.20 14.14 -10.27
CA GLY A 154 -14.25 12.74 -9.91
C GLY A 154 -15.51 12.04 -10.39
N ASN A 155 -15.65 10.74 -10.09
CA ASN A 155 -16.70 9.89 -10.63
C ASN A 155 -16.63 9.84 -12.17
N LEU A 156 -15.45 9.42 -12.65
CA LEU A 156 -15.02 9.38 -14.05
C LEU A 156 -14.41 8.02 -14.39
N LYS A 157 -14.69 7.49 -15.58
CA LYS A 157 -14.05 6.30 -16.14
C LYS A 157 -13.37 6.62 -17.48
N ILE A 158 -12.20 6.03 -17.75
CA ILE A 158 -11.55 6.01 -19.08
C ILE A 158 -11.24 4.56 -19.41
N HIS A 159 -11.72 4.04 -20.54
CA HIS A 159 -11.66 2.60 -20.79
C HIS A 159 -11.76 2.13 -22.24
N SER A 160 -11.45 0.84 -22.41
CA SER A 160 -11.78 0.03 -23.59
C SER A 160 -11.12 0.49 -24.89
N GLY A 161 -9.78 0.51 -24.92
CA GLY A 161 -8.99 0.79 -26.13
C GLY A 161 -7.49 0.87 -25.85
N SER A 162 -6.71 1.25 -26.85
CA SER A 162 -5.25 1.33 -26.78
C SER A 162 -4.75 2.76 -27.02
N LEU A 163 -3.76 3.21 -26.23
CA LEU A 163 -3.01 4.44 -26.49
C LEU A 163 -1.54 4.10 -26.79
N ARG A 164 -0.99 4.66 -27.86
CA ARG A 164 0.43 4.52 -28.23
C ARG A 164 1.11 5.87 -28.33
N ALA A 165 2.25 6.03 -27.66
CA ALA A 165 3.14 7.17 -27.85
C ALA A 165 3.68 7.21 -29.30
N SER A 166 3.58 8.35 -29.95
CA SER A 166 4.33 8.63 -31.18
C SER A 166 5.83 8.79 -30.89
N ASP A 167 6.66 8.77 -31.93
CA ASP A 167 8.11 8.96 -31.79
C ASP A 167 8.50 10.35 -31.24
N GLU A 168 7.59 11.33 -31.39
CA GLU A 168 7.73 12.72 -30.89
C GLU A 168 7.19 12.89 -29.45
N PHE A 169 6.65 11.85 -28.82
CA PHE A 169 6.11 11.93 -27.46
C PHE A 169 7.21 12.35 -26.44
N PRO A 170 6.91 13.13 -25.38
CA PRO A 170 7.93 13.54 -24.41
C PRO A 170 8.52 12.35 -23.62
N THR A 171 9.82 12.36 -23.37
CA THR A 171 10.50 11.27 -22.64
C THR A 171 10.37 11.36 -21.12
N ASP A 172 9.77 12.44 -20.61
CA ASP A 172 9.67 12.81 -19.18
C ASP A 172 8.21 12.92 -18.70
N ARG A 173 7.26 12.37 -19.46
CA ARG A 173 5.81 12.44 -19.23
C ARG A 173 5.13 11.08 -19.30
N TYR A 174 3.84 11.03 -19.01
CA TYR A 174 3.04 9.80 -19.00
C TYR A 174 1.93 9.84 -20.04
N LEU A 175 1.53 8.68 -20.58
CA LEU A 175 0.42 8.61 -21.57
C LEU A 175 -0.89 9.17 -20.98
N ILE A 176 -1.16 8.87 -19.70
CA ILE A 176 -2.31 9.40 -18.95
C ILE A 176 -1.81 10.07 -17.67
N GLU A 177 -2.23 11.32 -17.45
CA GLU A 177 -1.81 12.14 -16.30
C GLU A 177 -3.02 12.64 -15.49
N LEU A 178 -3.22 12.04 -14.31
CA LEU A 178 -4.03 12.57 -13.22
C LEU A 178 -3.13 13.47 -12.35
N ASP A 179 -2.59 14.53 -12.95
CA ASP A 179 -1.80 15.56 -12.25
C ASP A 179 -2.47 16.92 -12.44
N SER A 180 -2.84 17.60 -11.35
CA SER A 180 -3.14 19.03 -11.41
C SER A 180 -2.04 19.80 -10.70
N THR A 181 -1.41 20.69 -11.46
CA THR A 181 -0.40 21.62 -10.95
C THR A 181 -0.99 22.68 -10.02
N ASN A 182 -2.31 22.83 -10.02
CA ASN A 182 -3.10 23.63 -9.09
C ASN A 182 -3.83 22.68 -8.11
N SER A 183 -3.15 22.25 -7.05
CA SER A 183 -3.79 21.50 -5.97
C SER A 183 -4.92 22.33 -5.34
N ALA A 184 -6.11 21.75 -5.26
CA ALA A 184 -7.28 22.43 -4.70
C ALA A 184 -7.08 22.73 -3.19
N SER A 185 -7.97 23.53 -2.59
CA SER A 185 -7.90 23.89 -1.17
C SER A 185 -7.91 22.69 -0.20
N SER A 186 -8.33 21.51 -0.68
CA SER A 186 -8.35 20.23 0.04
C SER A 186 -7.04 19.43 -0.09
N GLY A 187 -6.08 19.87 -0.91
CA GLY A 187 -4.83 19.16 -1.19
C GLY A 187 -4.94 18.05 -2.25
N PHE A 188 -6.17 17.71 -2.68
CA PHE A 188 -6.45 16.68 -3.67
C PHE A 188 -7.14 17.26 -4.90
N SER A 189 -6.94 16.62 -6.06
CA SER A 189 -7.41 17.12 -7.36
C SER A 189 -8.49 16.22 -7.97
N TYR A 190 -8.36 14.91 -7.78
CA TYR A 190 -9.26 13.92 -8.38
C TYR A 190 -9.70 12.90 -7.34
N GLU A 191 -10.94 12.41 -7.45
CA GLU A 191 -11.49 11.38 -6.58
C GLU A 191 -12.29 10.35 -7.38
N TYR A 192 -12.17 9.06 -7.07
CA TYR A 192 -12.99 8.01 -7.68
C TYR A 192 -12.91 8.04 -9.22
N VAL A 193 -11.67 8.09 -9.72
CA VAL A 193 -11.35 7.96 -11.16
C VAL A 193 -10.98 6.50 -11.43
N THR A 194 -11.51 5.94 -12.52
CA THR A 194 -11.25 4.55 -12.93
C THR A 194 -10.60 4.51 -14.32
N LEU A 195 -9.45 3.86 -14.42
CA LEU A 195 -8.78 3.50 -15.67
C LEU A 195 -8.93 1.98 -15.84
N ASP A 196 -9.61 1.53 -16.89
CA ASP A 196 -10.09 0.14 -16.99
C ASP A 196 -9.92 -0.45 -18.40
N GLY A 197 -9.36 -1.65 -18.52
CA GLY A 197 -9.28 -2.37 -19.80
C GLY A 197 -8.50 -1.60 -20.87
N LEU A 198 -7.39 -0.96 -20.50
CA LEU A 198 -6.55 -0.16 -21.38
C LEU A 198 -5.29 -0.91 -21.79
N MET A 199 -4.91 -0.79 -23.06
CA MET A 199 -3.55 -1.11 -23.50
C MET A 199 -2.76 0.19 -23.67
N LEU A 200 -1.59 0.28 -23.05
CA LEU A 200 -0.78 1.49 -22.99
C LEU A 200 0.63 1.16 -23.48
N ASP A 201 1.00 1.66 -24.66
CA ASP A 201 2.32 1.49 -25.26
C ASP A 201 3.07 2.81 -25.23
N SER A 202 4.00 2.94 -24.29
CA SER A 202 4.84 4.13 -24.14
C SER A 202 5.93 4.24 -25.22
N ASN A 203 6.08 3.28 -26.16
CA ASN A 203 7.00 3.32 -27.31
C ASN A 203 8.47 3.65 -26.92
N PHE A 204 8.91 3.21 -25.73
CA PHE A 204 10.19 3.54 -25.09
C PHE A 204 10.36 5.03 -24.77
N ARG A 205 9.27 5.73 -24.42
CA ARG A 205 9.23 7.17 -24.09
C ARG A 205 8.39 7.43 -22.84
N GLY A 206 9.02 7.94 -21.79
CA GLY A 206 8.32 8.32 -20.56
C GLY A 206 7.68 7.13 -19.84
N GLY A 207 6.49 7.33 -19.30
CA GLY A 207 5.76 6.34 -18.50
C GLY A 207 4.33 6.05 -19.00
N GLY A 208 3.65 5.12 -18.34
CA GLY A 208 2.28 4.74 -18.67
C GLY A 208 1.25 5.67 -18.04
N ILE A 209 1.07 5.57 -16.71
CA ILE A 209 0.06 6.33 -15.95
C ILE A 209 0.73 7.10 -14.79
N ALA A 210 0.41 8.37 -14.63
CA ALA A 210 0.69 9.12 -13.41
C ALA A 210 -0.60 9.44 -12.63
N VAL A 211 -0.61 9.09 -11.34
CA VAL A 211 -1.65 9.43 -10.37
C VAL A 211 -1.03 10.32 -9.30
N VAL A 212 -1.46 11.58 -9.23
CA VAL A 212 -0.88 12.58 -8.34
C VAL A 212 -1.99 13.25 -7.53
N ASN A 213 -1.77 13.41 -6.21
CA ASN A 213 -2.70 14.11 -5.31
C ASN A 213 -4.17 13.67 -5.51
N SER A 214 -4.41 12.37 -5.65
CA SER A 214 -5.72 11.80 -5.97
C SER A 214 -6.20 10.86 -4.86
N LEU A 215 -7.51 10.65 -4.79
CA LEU A 215 -8.16 9.74 -3.83
C LEU A 215 -8.93 8.64 -4.56
N ARG A 216 -8.89 7.41 -4.06
CA ARG A 216 -9.80 6.32 -4.47
C ARG A 216 -9.71 5.98 -5.97
N THR A 217 -8.54 6.16 -6.56
CA THR A 217 -8.28 5.87 -7.97
C THR A 217 -8.18 4.37 -8.20
N THR A 218 -8.86 3.86 -9.22
CA THR A 218 -8.77 2.45 -9.63
C THR A 218 -8.05 2.34 -10.97
N ILE A 219 -7.06 1.44 -11.05
CA ILE A 219 -6.43 1.02 -12.31
C ILE A 219 -6.65 -0.50 -12.42
N ASP A 220 -7.42 -0.94 -13.41
CA ASP A 220 -7.90 -2.33 -13.53
C ASP A 220 -7.69 -2.88 -14.93
N ASN A 221 -7.30 -4.16 -15.03
CA ASN A 221 -7.25 -4.92 -16.28
C ASN A 221 -6.44 -4.22 -17.40
N CYS A 222 -5.35 -3.55 -17.05
CA CYS A 222 -4.50 -2.80 -17.98
C CYS A 222 -3.29 -3.62 -18.45
N TYR A 223 -2.84 -3.38 -19.68
CA TYR A 223 -1.59 -3.93 -20.25
C TYR A 223 -0.66 -2.77 -20.62
N ILE A 224 0.40 -2.54 -19.82
CA ILE A 224 1.23 -1.33 -19.87
C ILE A 224 2.68 -1.68 -20.22
N VAL A 225 3.19 -1.17 -21.33
CA VAL A 225 4.47 -1.62 -21.89
C VAL A 225 5.35 -0.50 -22.45
N HIS A 226 6.63 -0.80 -22.64
CA HIS A 226 7.62 0.07 -23.27
C HIS A 226 7.79 1.43 -22.56
N PHE A 227 7.64 1.50 -21.24
CA PHE A 227 7.99 2.69 -20.46
C PHE A 227 9.51 2.78 -20.23
N THR A 228 10.07 3.98 -20.17
CA THR A 228 11.47 4.22 -19.76
C THR A 228 11.61 4.79 -18.36
N SER A 229 10.56 5.42 -17.81
CA SER A 229 10.47 5.79 -16.40
C SER A 229 9.69 4.74 -15.60
N ASP A 230 8.39 4.97 -15.40
CA ASP A 230 7.51 4.18 -14.55
C ASP A 230 6.29 3.71 -15.35
N GLY A 231 5.92 2.44 -15.27
CA GLY A 231 4.68 1.93 -15.86
C GLY A 231 3.44 2.58 -15.22
N ILE A 232 3.41 2.60 -13.89
CA ILE A 232 2.48 3.42 -13.09
C ILE A 232 3.25 4.15 -11.99
N MET A 233 3.13 5.48 -11.93
CA MET A 233 3.57 6.30 -10.79
C MET A 233 2.35 6.73 -9.97
N VAL A 234 2.36 6.47 -8.67
CA VAL A 234 1.43 7.03 -7.68
C VAL A 234 2.22 7.93 -6.73
N ARG A 235 1.90 9.22 -6.68
CA ARG A 235 2.64 10.23 -5.88
C ARG A 235 1.68 11.07 -5.04
N SER A 236 1.88 11.07 -3.72
CA SER A 236 0.90 11.62 -2.78
C SER A 236 -0.46 10.92 -2.95
N GLY A 237 -1.54 11.48 -2.41
CA GLY A 237 -2.85 10.83 -2.45
C GLY A 237 -2.99 9.65 -1.49
N HIS A 238 -4.16 9.01 -1.52
CA HIS A 238 -4.49 7.83 -0.74
C HIS A 238 -5.41 6.90 -1.54
N GLU A 239 -5.46 5.62 -1.15
CA GLU A 239 -6.47 4.66 -1.64
C GLU A 239 -6.41 4.41 -3.16
N THR A 240 -5.23 4.44 -3.80
CA THR A 240 -5.08 4.00 -5.20
C THR A 240 -4.98 2.47 -5.26
N TYR A 241 -5.89 1.84 -6.01
CA TYR A 241 -5.94 0.39 -6.17
C TYR A 241 -5.56 -0.01 -7.60
N ILE A 242 -4.44 -0.73 -7.74
CA ILE A 242 -3.91 -1.25 -9.01
C ILE A 242 -4.15 -2.75 -9.04
N ARG A 243 -4.90 -3.26 -10.02
CA ARG A 243 -5.32 -4.67 -10.02
C ARG A 243 -5.46 -5.32 -11.39
N ASN A 244 -5.39 -6.65 -11.42
CA ASN A 244 -5.59 -7.50 -12.61
C ASN A 244 -4.75 -7.11 -13.84
N SER A 245 -3.59 -6.49 -13.64
CA SER A 245 -2.85 -5.78 -14.70
C SER A 245 -1.51 -6.42 -15.01
N PHE A 246 -1.00 -6.15 -16.20
CA PHE A 246 0.29 -6.63 -16.71
C PHE A 246 1.16 -5.43 -17.07
N LEU A 247 2.39 -5.37 -16.54
CA LEU A 247 3.31 -4.26 -16.76
C LEU A 247 4.70 -4.75 -17.13
N GLY A 248 5.32 -4.20 -18.17
CA GLY A 248 6.74 -4.45 -18.39
C GLY A 248 7.42 -3.59 -19.45
N GLN A 249 8.66 -3.19 -19.16
CA GLN A 249 9.43 -2.33 -20.04
C GLN A 249 9.75 -3.02 -21.39
N HIS A 250 10.07 -4.31 -21.39
CA HIS A 250 10.30 -5.09 -22.62
C HIS A 250 9.35 -6.30 -22.69
N ILE A 251 8.67 -6.49 -23.82
CA ILE A 251 7.79 -7.66 -24.02
C ILE A 251 8.64 -8.89 -24.34
N THR A 252 8.96 -9.66 -23.30
CA THR A 252 9.76 -10.89 -23.37
C THR A 252 9.33 -11.85 -22.25
N ALA A 253 9.67 -13.13 -22.41
CA ALA A 253 9.36 -14.22 -21.48
C ALA A 253 10.62 -14.74 -20.74
N GLY A 254 11.66 -13.91 -20.65
CA GLY A 254 12.94 -14.23 -20.01
C GLY A 254 14.03 -14.69 -20.99
N ASN A 255 15.26 -14.78 -20.50
CA ASN A 255 16.49 -15.00 -21.30
C ASN A 255 16.73 -13.92 -22.38
N ASP A 256 16.31 -12.69 -22.12
CA ASP A 256 16.60 -11.57 -23.00
C ASP A 256 18.09 -11.19 -22.88
N PRO A 257 18.86 -11.13 -23.98
CA PRO A 257 20.29 -10.80 -23.91
C PRO A 257 20.57 -9.40 -23.34
N ASP A 258 19.59 -8.50 -23.41
CA ASP A 258 19.69 -7.11 -22.97
C ASP A 258 19.06 -6.87 -21.59
N GLU A 259 18.64 -7.93 -20.86
CA GLU A 259 18.03 -7.84 -19.52
C GLU A 259 18.88 -7.04 -18.51
N LYS A 260 20.21 -7.13 -18.65
CA LYS A 260 21.18 -6.35 -17.86
C LYS A 260 21.03 -4.83 -18.01
N ASP A 261 20.46 -4.34 -19.11
CA ASP A 261 20.29 -2.91 -19.41
C ASP A 261 18.86 -2.41 -19.12
N PHE A 262 17.93 -3.31 -18.76
CA PHE A 262 16.59 -2.92 -18.31
C PHE A 262 16.70 -1.93 -17.13
N SER A 263 15.88 -0.89 -17.17
CA SER A 263 16.08 0.38 -16.44
C SER A 263 14.82 0.95 -15.79
N GLY A 264 13.64 0.66 -16.35
CA GLY A 264 12.36 1.20 -15.88
C GLY A 264 11.86 0.57 -14.58
N THR A 265 10.87 1.21 -13.96
CA THR A 265 10.15 0.70 -12.78
C THR A 265 8.74 0.29 -13.18
N GLY A 266 8.26 -0.89 -12.79
CA GLY A 266 6.88 -1.31 -13.11
C GLY A 266 5.85 -0.43 -12.42
N ILE A 267 5.88 -0.38 -11.09
CA ILE A 267 5.01 0.48 -10.26
C ILE A 267 5.85 1.24 -9.24
N ASN A 268 5.59 2.54 -9.10
CA ASN A 268 6.25 3.42 -8.14
C ASN A 268 5.22 4.04 -7.20
N LEU A 269 5.16 3.53 -5.96
CA LEU A 269 4.25 3.94 -4.90
C LEU A 269 4.93 4.94 -3.96
N ALA A 270 4.95 6.20 -4.37
CA ALA A 270 5.32 7.38 -3.58
C ALA A 270 4.10 8.02 -2.88
N GLY A 271 3.21 7.19 -2.36
CA GLY A 271 1.97 7.56 -1.65
C GLY A 271 1.57 6.50 -0.64
N ASN A 272 0.60 6.82 0.22
CA ASN A 272 0.18 5.96 1.33
C ASN A 272 -1.13 5.22 1.02
N ASP A 273 -1.39 4.15 1.78
CA ASP A 273 -2.70 3.46 1.82
C ASP A 273 -3.16 2.86 0.47
N ASN A 274 -2.22 2.52 -0.41
CA ASN A 274 -2.48 1.94 -1.73
C ASN A 274 -2.49 0.41 -1.68
N ALA A 275 -3.15 -0.20 -2.67
CA ALA A 275 -3.18 -1.65 -2.85
C ALA A 275 -2.74 -2.04 -4.26
N VAL A 276 -1.89 -3.05 -4.37
CA VAL A 276 -1.57 -3.75 -5.62
C VAL A 276 -2.05 -5.19 -5.47
N THR A 277 -2.91 -5.65 -6.38
CA THR A 277 -3.62 -6.94 -6.24
C THR A 277 -3.70 -7.69 -7.56
N ASP A 278 -3.15 -8.89 -7.62
CA ASP A 278 -3.17 -9.76 -8.81
C ASP A 278 -2.56 -9.06 -10.04
N VAL A 279 -1.32 -8.59 -9.89
CA VAL A 279 -0.57 -7.82 -10.91
C VAL A 279 0.71 -8.56 -11.30
N VAL A 280 0.95 -8.67 -12.61
CA VAL A 280 2.14 -9.29 -13.17
C VAL A 280 3.10 -8.21 -13.67
N ILE A 281 4.36 -8.25 -13.23
CA ILE A 281 5.39 -7.28 -13.61
C ILE A 281 6.60 -8.00 -14.18
N PHE A 282 6.96 -7.64 -15.42
CA PHE A 282 7.99 -8.32 -16.21
C PHE A 282 9.00 -7.32 -16.77
N SER A 283 10.22 -7.79 -17.02
CA SER A 283 11.26 -7.09 -17.79
C SER A 283 11.58 -5.63 -17.41
N ALA A 284 11.31 -5.22 -16.17
CA ALA A 284 11.68 -3.92 -15.61
C ALA A 284 12.90 -4.05 -14.68
N ALA A 285 13.64 -2.97 -14.43
CA ALA A 285 14.73 -2.98 -13.44
C ALA A 285 14.20 -3.22 -12.02
N ILE A 286 13.11 -2.53 -11.68
CA ILE A 286 12.41 -2.67 -10.40
C ILE A 286 10.97 -3.07 -10.72
N GLY A 287 10.46 -4.12 -10.07
CA GLY A 287 9.04 -4.50 -10.18
C GLY A 287 8.15 -3.46 -9.52
N ILE A 288 8.22 -3.34 -8.19
CA ILE A 288 7.54 -2.31 -7.40
C ILE A 288 8.54 -1.53 -6.54
N LEU A 289 8.63 -0.23 -6.72
CA LEU A 289 9.29 0.70 -5.79
C LEU A 289 8.24 1.26 -4.83
N VAL A 290 8.50 1.17 -3.52
CA VAL A 290 7.65 1.75 -2.47
C VAL A 290 8.44 2.79 -1.71
N SER A 291 7.90 4.00 -1.61
CA SER A 291 8.44 5.09 -0.78
C SER A 291 7.38 5.80 0.08
N GLY A 292 6.11 5.41 -0.02
CA GLY A 292 5.05 5.75 0.94
C GLY A 292 4.63 4.58 1.84
N GLN A 293 3.90 4.89 2.91
CA GLN A 293 3.61 4.01 4.05
C GLN A 293 2.32 3.20 3.87
N ALA A 294 2.08 2.23 4.77
CA ALA A 294 0.80 1.51 4.92
C ALA A 294 0.30 0.68 3.73
N ASN A 295 1.09 0.54 2.66
CA ASN A 295 0.71 -0.12 1.41
C ASN A 295 0.49 -1.65 1.56
N THR A 296 -0.32 -2.24 0.67
CA THR A 296 -0.56 -3.70 0.58
C THR A 296 -0.23 -4.21 -0.83
N LEU A 297 0.61 -5.23 -0.92
CA LEU A 297 0.96 -5.92 -2.16
C LEU A 297 0.53 -7.38 -2.03
N THR A 298 -0.35 -7.86 -2.90
CA THR A 298 -0.83 -9.25 -2.85
C THR A 298 -1.13 -9.83 -4.24
N GLY A 299 -0.90 -11.13 -4.44
CA GLY A 299 -1.04 -11.74 -5.76
C GLY A 299 -0.06 -11.19 -6.80
N VAL A 300 0.98 -10.45 -6.38
CA VAL A 300 1.94 -9.81 -7.29
C VAL A 300 2.92 -10.88 -7.79
N HIS A 301 3.06 -10.99 -9.10
CA HIS A 301 4.09 -11.82 -9.74
C HIS A 301 5.16 -10.93 -10.37
N CYS A 302 6.35 -10.89 -9.77
CA CYS A 302 7.51 -10.22 -10.34
C CYS A 302 8.42 -11.25 -11.02
N TYR A 303 8.49 -11.21 -12.35
CA TYR A 303 9.57 -11.83 -13.16
C TYR A 303 10.31 -10.74 -13.96
N ASN A 304 10.55 -9.61 -13.29
CA ASN A 304 11.36 -8.53 -13.81
C ASN A 304 12.86 -8.86 -13.69
N LYS A 305 13.73 -7.94 -14.11
CA LYS A 305 15.20 -8.09 -14.11
C LYS A 305 15.70 -8.87 -12.89
N ALA A 306 16.44 -9.95 -13.13
CA ALA A 306 16.91 -10.85 -12.09
C ALA A 306 17.84 -10.13 -11.10
N THR A 307 17.81 -10.54 -9.83
CA THR A 307 18.68 -9.98 -8.79
C THR A 307 20.17 -10.20 -9.10
N GLY A 308 20.53 -11.31 -9.77
CA GLY A 308 21.89 -11.55 -10.26
C GLY A 308 22.38 -10.56 -11.34
N LEU A 309 21.46 -9.82 -11.98
CA LEU A 309 21.74 -8.75 -12.94
C LEU A 309 21.53 -7.34 -12.34
N GLY A 310 21.26 -7.25 -11.04
CA GLY A 310 21.05 -5.99 -10.32
C GLY A 310 19.60 -5.47 -10.35
N GLY A 311 18.63 -6.30 -10.74
CA GLY A 311 17.21 -5.96 -10.60
C GLY A 311 16.63 -6.29 -9.21
N THR A 312 15.41 -5.82 -8.95
CA THR A 312 14.70 -6.06 -7.68
C THR A 312 13.21 -6.24 -7.92
N GLY A 313 12.58 -7.22 -7.27
CA GLY A 313 11.15 -7.49 -7.39
C GLY A 313 10.31 -6.44 -6.69
N ILE A 314 10.58 -6.24 -5.39
CA ILE A 314 9.92 -5.22 -4.58
C ILE A 314 10.98 -4.50 -3.74
N TYR A 315 11.08 -3.18 -3.88
CA TYR A 315 12.02 -2.35 -3.15
C TYR A 315 11.30 -1.37 -2.23
N LEU A 316 11.41 -1.59 -0.92
CA LEU A 316 10.88 -0.73 0.13
C LEU A 316 11.96 0.29 0.55
N LYS A 317 11.91 1.48 -0.04
CA LYS A 317 12.91 2.54 0.09
C LYS A 317 12.42 3.68 0.99
N LEU A 318 12.04 3.32 2.21
CA LEU A 318 11.47 4.22 3.22
C LEU A 318 11.98 3.84 4.64
N PRO A 319 13.27 4.09 4.94
CA PRO A 319 13.87 3.67 6.20
C PRO A 319 13.11 4.20 7.42
N GLY A 320 12.76 3.30 8.33
CA GLY A 320 12.02 3.60 9.56
C GLY A 320 10.50 3.71 9.41
N LEU A 321 9.94 3.62 8.20
CA LEU A 321 8.56 4.03 7.90
C LEU A 321 7.76 3.01 7.05
N THR A 322 8.22 1.76 6.97
CA THR A 322 7.74 0.77 5.97
C THR A 322 6.24 0.47 6.02
N GLN A 323 5.73 -0.02 7.16
CA GLN A 323 4.31 -0.33 7.42
C GLN A 323 3.60 -1.15 6.31
N THR A 324 4.36 -1.90 5.51
CA THR A 324 3.91 -2.52 4.27
C THR A 324 3.66 -4.01 4.46
N ARG A 325 2.62 -4.52 3.79
CA ARG A 325 2.23 -5.94 3.81
C ARG A 325 2.44 -6.54 2.43
N ILE A 326 3.26 -7.58 2.32
CA ILE A 326 3.55 -8.34 1.09
C ILE A 326 3.09 -9.77 1.33
N ILE A 327 2.03 -10.21 0.65
CA ILE A 327 1.32 -11.45 0.99
C ILE A 327 0.93 -12.21 -0.28
N ASN A 328 1.18 -13.51 -0.35
CA ASN A 328 0.76 -14.35 -1.49
C ASN A 328 1.32 -13.83 -2.84
N CYS A 329 2.60 -13.43 -2.84
CA CYS A 329 3.30 -12.97 -4.05
C CYS A 329 4.16 -14.10 -4.65
N TYR A 330 4.51 -13.98 -5.93
CA TYR A 330 5.46 -14.83 -6.61
C TYR A 330 6.66 -14.00 -7.12
N LEU A 331 7.85 -14.38 -6.69
CA LEU A 331 9.11 -13.68 -6.90
C LEU A 331 10.03 -14.59 -7.72
N ASP A 332 10.13 -14.37 -9.02
CA ASP A 332 10.83 -15.24 -9.97
C ASP A 332 12.19 -14.63 -10.34
N TYR A 333 13.29 -15.24 -9.88
CA TYR A 333 14.68 -14.76 -9.98
C TYR A 333 14.97 -13.35 -9.39
N THR A 334 13.99 -12.71 -8.75
CA THR A 334 14.10 -11.32 -8.29
C THR A 334 13.53 -11.15 -6.88
N GLY A 335 14.31 -10.57 -5.96
CA GLY A 335 14.04 -10.56 -4.52
C GLY A 335 13.26 -9.36 -3.99
N ILE A 336 13.08 -9.32 -2.66
CA ILE A 336 12.58 -8.16 -1.91
C ILE A 336 13.77 -7.47 -1.23
N VAL A 337 13.84 -6.14 -1.29
CA VAL A 337 14.82 -5.33 -0.53
C VAL A 337 14.06 -4.34 0.34
N SER A 338 14.43 -4.20 1.62
CA SER A 338 13.84 -3.18 2.51
C SER A 338 14.91 -2.43 3.29
N GLU A 339 14.94 -1.11 3.17
CA GLU A 339 15.80 -0.24 4.00
C GLU A 339 15.15 0.04 5.36
N ASP A 340 15.92 -0.10 6.45
CA ASP A 340 15.51 -0.03 7.87
C ASP A 340 14.03 -0.40 8.17
N PRO A 341 13.63 -1.66 7.98
CA PRO A 341 12.22 -2.03 7.98
C PRO A 341 11.53 -1.83 9.33
N VAL A 342 10.37 -1.17 9.31
CA VAL A 342 9.48 -0.99 10.47
C VAL A 342 8.06 -1.44 10.13
N GLN A 343 7.51 -2.38 10.91
CA GLN A 343 6.18 -2.97 10.70
C GLN A 343 5.99 -3.57 9.28
N LEU A 344 6.92 -4.43 8.88
CA LEU A 344 6.92 -5.12 7.59
C LEU A 344 6.42 -6.56 7.74
N LEU A 345 5.44 -6.96 6.94
CA LEU A 345 5.02 -8.36 6.77
C LEU A 345 5.40 -8.88 5.38
N VAL A 346 6.06 -10.03 5.32
CA VAL A 346 6.30 -10.83 4.11
C VAL A 346 5.84 -12.26 4.38
N SER A 347 4.73 -12.68 3.77
CA SER A 347 4.14 -14.00 4.09
C SER A 347 3.50 -14.73 2.93
N SER A 348 3.42 -16.06 3.06
CA SER A 348 2.72 -16.97 2.14
C SER A 348 3.15 -16.82 0.67
N SER A 349 4.36 -16.32 0.42
CA SER A 349 4.88 -16.01 -0.91
C SER A 349 5.85 -17.10 -1.40
N PHE A 350 5.99 -17.22 -2.72
CA PHE A 350 6.94 -18.13 -3.35
C PHE A 350 8.10 -17.37 -3.97
N PHE A 351 9.32 -17.82 -3.71
CA PHE A 351 10.57 -17.26 -4.22
C PHE A 351 11.31 -18.33 -5.04
N LEU A 352 11.55 -18.07 -6.32
CA LEU A 352 12.27 -18.96 -7.24
C LEU A 352 13.59 -18.34 -7.69
N GLY A 353 14.57 -19.16 -8.05
CA GLY A 353 15.77 -18.70 -8.76
C GLY A 353 16.77 -17.96 -7.88
N ASP A 354 16.96 -18.41 -6.63
CA ASP A 354 17.77 -17.76 -5.59
C ASP A 354 17.20 -16.41 -5.09
N ALA A 355 15.98 -16.04 -5.48
CA ALA A 355 15.26 -14.89 -4.93
C ALA A 355 15.09 -15.01 -3.39
N ASN A 356 15.28 -13.89 -2.70
CA ASN A 356 15.37 -13.83 -1.24
C ASN A 356 14.83 -12.49 -0.69
N VAL A 357 14.83 -12.34 0.63
CA VAL A 357 14.50 -11.08 1.31
C VAL A 357 15.76 -10.45 1.90
N VAL A 358 16.15 -9.26 1.43
CA VAL A 358 17.28 -8.48 1.96
C VAL A 358 16.76 -7.40 2.88
N LEU A 359 17.16 -7.47 4.15
CA LEU A 359 16.90 -6.47 5.18
C LEU A 359 18.15 -5.60 5.28
N LYS A 360 18.02 -4.33 4.88
CA LYS A 360 19.16 -3.44 4.64
C LYS A 360 19.23 -2.34 5.70
N SER A 361 20.36 -2.28 6.38
CA SER A 361 20.63 -1.25 7.38
C SER A 361 21.08 0.04 6.69
N VAL A 362 20.41 1.14 7.02
CA VAL A 362 20.82 2.51 6.61
C VAL A 362 21.12 3.35 7.85
N ASN A 363 20.24 3.29 8.84
CA ASN A 363 20.38 3.90 10.17
C ASN A 363 20.46 2.84 11.27
N GLY A 364 20.43 1.55 10.92
CA GLY A 364 20.59 0.43 11.85
C GLY A 364 19.32 0.07 12.62
N VAL A 365 18.13 0.28 12.02
CA VAL A 365 16.83 0.03 12.66
C VAL A 365 16.10 -1.13 11.97
N ILE A 366 15.62 -2.08 12.75
CA ILE A 366 14.70 -3.13 12.31
C ILE A 366 13.70 -3.42 13.44
N ASN A 367 12.41 -3.13 13.20
CA ASN A 367 11.37 -3.25 14.23
C ASN A 367 10.07 -3.84 13.68
N GLY A 368 9.53 -4.88 14.32
CA GLY A 368 8.22 -5.43 13.95
C GLY A 368 8.21 -6.04 12.55
N VAL A 369 9.25 -6.82 12.23
CA VAL A 369 9.43 -7.43 10.91
C VAL A 369 9.09 -8.90 10.97
N ILE A 370 8.17 -9.33 10.13
CA ILE A 370 7.61 -10.69 10.12
C ILE A 370 7.82 -11.29 8.71
N VAL A 371 8.69 -12.29 8.60
CA VAL A 371 8.94 -13.05 7.36
C VAL A 371 8.59 -14.51 7.63
N VAL A 372 7.37 -14.93 7.28
CA VAL A 372 6.79 -16.22 7.71
C VAL A 372 6.05 -16.98 6.62
N ASP A 373 6.03 -18.31 6.75
CA ASP A 373 5.22 -19.21 5.90
C ASP A 373 5.51 -19.08 4.38
N ASN A 374 6.71 -18.65 4.00
CA ASN A 374 7.13 -18.53 2.60
C ASN A 374 7.85 -19.79 2.10
N MET A 375 7.80 -20.00 0.78
CA MET A 375 8.51 -21.07 0.08
C MET A 375 9.67 -20.51 -0.72
N PHE A 376 10.86 -21.08 -0.59
CA PHE A 376 12.07 -20.67 -1.32
C PHE A 376 12.65 -21.84 -2.13
N SER A 377 13.02 -21.60 -3.40
CA SER A 377 13.62 -22.60 -4.29
C SER A 377 14.78 -22.02 -5.08
N GLY A 378 15.99 -22.51 -4.82
CA GLY A 378 17.24 -22.00 -5.39
C GLY A 378 18.21 -23.07 -5.87
N SER A 379 19.43 -22.65 -6.16
CA SER A 379 20.39 -23.40 -6.98
C SER A 379 21.47 -24.16 -6.18
N ASN A 380 21.32 -24.32 -4.87
CA ASN A 380 22.30 -24.92 -3.94
C ASN A 380 23.64 -24.15 -3.80
N LYS A 381 23.68 -22.85 -4.13
CA LYS A 381 24.88 -22.00 -3.98
C LYS A 381 25.11 -21.46 -2.56
N GLY A 382 24.33 -21.91 -1.57
CA GLY A 382 24.40 -21.40 -0.19
C GLY A 382 23.77 -20.03 0.01
N ILE A 383 22.86 -19.61 -0.88
CA ILE A 383 22.14 -18.33 -0.75
C ILE A 383 21.14 -18.42 0.40
N ASP A 384 21.23 -17.48 1.34
CA ASP A 384 20.32 -17.33 2.47
C ASP A 384 18.95 -16.81 2.02
N ILE A 385 17.87 -17.39 2.57
CA ILE A 385 16.48 -16.95 2.28
C ILE A 385 16.16 -15.55 2.80
N VAL A 386 16.82 -15.14 3.89
CA VAL A 386 16.73 -13.81 4.49
C VAL A 386 18.14 -13.34 4.82
N GLN A 387 18.51 -12.17 4.32
CA GLN A 387 19.87 -11.63 4.39
C GLN A 387 19.88 -10.28 5.11
N LEU A 388 20.99 -9.97 5.78
CA LEU A 388 21.25 -8.66 6.37
C LEU A 388 22.27 -7.92 5.51
N ASP A 389 21.86 -6.86 4.81
CA ASP A 389 22.79 -5.92 4.17
C ASP A 389 23.21 -4.86 5.21
N GLU A 390 24.30 -5.14 5.90
CA GLU A 390 24.96 -4.23 6.85
C GLU A 390 26.10 -3.43 6.20
N SER A 391 26.17 -3.33 4.86
CA SER A 391 27.26 -2.65 4.14
C SER A 391 27.43 -1.17 4.49
N LYS A 392 26.37 -0.51 4.98
CA LYS A 392 26.38 0.88 5.47
C LYS A 392 26.47 1.00 7.00
N GLY A 393 26.52 -0.10 7.73
CA GLY A 393 26.51 -0.14 9.20
C GLY A 393 25.60 -1.24 9.72
N LYS A 394 25.83 -1.69 10.96
CA LYS A 394 25.06 -2.78 11.56
C LYS A 394 23.67 -2.37 12.02
N PHE A 395 22.75 -3.32 12.07
CA PHE A 395 21.53 -3.17 12.86
C PHE A 395 21.89 -3.08 14.35
N THR A 396 21.45 -2.01 15.01
CA THR A 396 21.71 -1.75 16.43
C THR A 396 20.41 -1.67 17.24
N ASN A 397 19.33 -1.19 16.62
CA ASN A 397 17.99 -1.21 17.16
C ASN A 397 17.20 -2.36 16.50
N ILE A 398 17.18 -3.52 17.17
CA ILE A 398 16.53 -4.76 16.71
C ILE A 398 15.44 -5.15 17.72
N ASP A 399 14.17 -5.05 17.32
CA ASP A 399 13.02 -5.39 18.17
C ASP A 399 11.91 -6.11 17.35
N GLN A 400 11.15 -7.00 17.98
CA GLN A 400 9.99 -7.68 17.37
C GLN A 400 10.27 -8.31 15.98
N VAL A 401 11.42 -8.95 15.78
CA VAL A 401 11.76 -9.60 14.49
C VAL A 401 11.45 -11.10 14.51
N THR A 402 10.53 -11.51 13.64
CA THR A 402 10.07 -12.89 13.46
C THR A 402 10.44 -13.39 12.06
N VAL A 403 11.40 -14.30 11.96
CA VAL A 403 11.64 -15.06 10.72
C VAL A 403 11.47 -16.52 11.05
N GLN A 404 10.35 -17.14 10.65
CA GLN A 404 9.94 -18.48 11.11
C GLN A 404 9.09 -19.20 10.05
N HIS A 405 8.93 -20.52 10.18
CA HIS A 405 8.06 -21.37 9.33
C HIS A 405 8.29 -21.31 7.79
N ASN A 406 9.34 -20.64 7.34
CA ASN A 406 9.77 -20.65 5.95
C ASN A 406 10.36 -22.03 5.59
N VAL A 407 10.09 -22.49 4.36
CA VAL A 407 10.66 -23.74 3.82
C VAL A 407 11.56 -23.43 2.63
N ALA A 408 12.68 -24.13 2.51
CA ALA A 408 13.67 -23.89 1.47
C ALA A 408 14.13 -25.19 0.80
N ARG A 409 14.25 -25.14 -0.53
CA ARG A 409 14.88 -26.16 -1.36
C ARG A 409 16.09 -25.54 -2.06
N GLY A 410 17.29 -26.01 -1.76
CA GLY A 410 18.53 -25.50 -2.38
C GLY A 410 18.92 -24.08 -2.00
N MET A 411 18.41 -23.58 -0.87
CA MET A 411 18.77 -22.31 -0.23
C MET A 411 18.97 -22.54 1.26
N THR A 412 19.74 -21.68 1.93
CA THR A 412 20.03 -21.77 3.36
C THR A 412 18.87 -21.19 4.17
N LEU A 413 18.28 -21.99 5.06
CA LEU A 413 17.27 -21.52 6.00
C LEU A 413 17.87 -20.56 7.03
N ARG A 414 17.21 -19.42 7.24
CA ARG A 414 17.55 -18.43 8.26
C ARG A 414 16.30 -18.14 9.10
N SER A 415 16.48 -17.93 10.40
CA SER A 415 15.38 -17.82 11.37
C SER A 415 15.79 -16.98 12.58
N THR A 416 14.81 -16.40 13.30
CA THR A 416 15.05 -15.76 14.62
C THR A 416 14.83 -16.69 15.80
N VAL A 417 14.34 -17.90 15.56
CA VAL A 417 14.30 -19.00 16.55
C VAL A 417 14.90 -20.28 15.97
N ALA A 418 15.49 -21.12 16.81
CA ALA A 418 15.99 -22.41 16.37
C ALA A 418 15.82 -23.49 17.45
N LYS A 419 15.76 -24.74 17.02
CA LYS A 419 15.72 -25.92 17.89
C LYS A 419 16.72 -26.94 17.37
N ALA A 420 17.52 -27.50 18.27
CA ALA A 420 18.49 -28.54 17.95
C ALA A 420 18.73 -29.43 19.17
N SER A 421 19.28 -30.62 18.95
CA SER A 421 19.68 -31.55 20.01
C SER A 421 21.11 -32.01 19.81
N VAL A 422 21.77 -32.39 20.91
CA VAL A 422 23.11 -32.95 20.86
C VAL A 422 23.28 -34.02 21.94
N ASP A 423 23.72 -35.21 21.53
CA ASP A 423 23.88 -36.37 22.40
C ASP A 423 25.35 -36.54 22.82
N GLY A 424 25.62 -37.17 23.96
CA GLY A 424 26.95 -37.68 24.27
C GLY A 424 27.20 -37.99 25.74
N ASN A 425 28.26 -38.76 26.00
CA ASN A 425 28.76 -39.05 27.34
C ASN A 425 29.88 -38.07 27.70
N ARG A 426 29.53 -36.99 28.42
CA ARG A 426 30.42 -35.84 28.70
C ARG A 426 29.89 -35.00 29.85
N SER A 427 30.63 -33.96 30.23
CA SER A 427 30.24 -32.95 31.22
C SER A 427 29.84 -31.60 30.58
N THR A 428 29.92 -31.49 29.26
CA THR A 428 29.71 -30.24 28.51
C THR A 428 29.14 -30.53 27.13
N TRP A 429 28.05 -29.87 26.77
CA TRP A 429 27.41 -29.95 25.46
C TRP A 429 27.35 -28.55 24.85
N THR A 430 27.79 -28.43 23.59
CA THR A 430 27.74 -27.19 22.82
C THR A 430 26.85 -27.38 21.61
N VAL A 431 25.88 -26.49 21.43
CA VAL A 431 25.00 -26.42 20.26
C VAL A 431 25.29 -25.12 19.52
N ASP A 432 25.75 -25.21 18.28
CA ASP A 432 26.06 -24.05 17.43
C ASP A 432 24.87 -23.73 16.51
N PHE A 433 24.21 -22.60 16.77
CA PHE A 433 23.07 -22.14 16.00
C PHE A 433 23.43 -21.12 14.91
N SER A 434 24.71 -20.78 14.74
CA SER A 434 25.18 -19.81 13.73
C SER A 434 24.66 -20.07 12.30
N PRO A 435 24.57 -21.32 11.81
CA PRO A 435 24.04 -21.60 10.46
C PRO A 435 22.56 -21.23 10.30
N MET A 436 21.76 -21.25 11.38
CA MET A 436 20.32 -21.00 11.33
C MET A 436 19.93 -19.59 11.78
N LEU A 437 20.59 -19.03 12.79
CA LEU A 437 20.17 -17.77 13.40
C LEU A 437 20.56 -16.55 12.56
N LEU A 438 19.57 -15.72 12.25
CA LEU A 438 19.69 -14.56 11.37
C LEU A 438 20.70 -13.54 11.91
N PHE A 439 20.57 -13.12 13.16
CA PHE A 439 21.46 -12.12 13.75
C PHE A 439 22.72 -12.77 14.35
N PRO A 440 23.91 -12.19 14.19
CA PRO A 440 25.11 -12.65 14.88
C PRO A 440 25.04 -12.30 16.38
N ASP A 441 25.45 -13.25 17.23
CA ASP A 441 25.68 -13.05 18.67
C ASP A 441 24.49 -12.42 19.44
N ARG A 442 23.26 -12.88 19.15
CA ARG A 442 22.01 -12.29 19.68
C ARG A 442 21.03 -13.31 20.25
N ILE A 443 21.49 -14.35 20.94
CA ILE A 443 20.59 -15.23 21.68
C ILE A 443 20.11 -14.50 22.94
N GLN A 444 18.82 -14.14 22.97
CA GLN A 444 18.18 -13.44 24.10
C GLN A 444 17.54 -14.41 25.10
N HIS A 445 17.01 -15.52 24.60
CA HIS A 445 16.37 -16.54 25.43
C HIS A 445 16.85 -17.94 25.04
N VAL A 446 16.99 -18.81 26.05
CA VAL A 446 17.32 -20.23 25.90
C VAL A 446 16.39 -21.04 26.79
N GLN A 447 15.73 -22.02 26.20
CA GLN A 447 15.08 -23.11 26.92
C GLN A 447 15.81 -24.40 26.57
N TYR A 448 16.11 -25.24 27.55
CA TYR A 448 16.73 -26.54 27.28
C TYR A 448 16.18 -27.65 28.18
N THR A 449 16.46 -28.89 27.81
CA THR A 449 16.16 -30.09 28.59
C THR A 449 17.33 -31.05 28.47
N LEU A 450 17.82 -31.55 29.60
CA LEU A 450 18.85 -32.57 29.67
C LEU A 450 18.17 -33.90 30.06
N LEU A 451 18.19 -34.86 29.14
CA LEU A 451 17.68 -36.21 29.34
C LEU A 451 18.88 -37.14 29.58
N ALA A 452 19.07 -37.58 30.82
CA ALA A 452 20.12 -38.51 31.24
C ALA A 452 19.52 -39.88 31.59
N ASP A 453 20.25 -40.97 31.28
CA ASP A 453 19.71 -42.34 31.34
C ASP A 453 19.31 -42.79 32.76
N ALA A 454 20.20 -42.58 33.74
CA ALA A 454 20.05 -43.11 35.10
C ALA A 454 20.63 -42.20 36.20
N ALA A 455 21.08 -41.00 35.86
CA ALA A 455 21.70 -40.05 36.78
C ALA A 455 20.93 -38.72 36.78
N CYS A 456 20.97 -38.00 37.91
CA CYS A 456 20.41 -36.67 38.05
C CYS A 456 21.54 -35.67 38.32
N PRO A 457 22.34 -35.30 37.30
CA PRO A 457 23.47 -34.37 37.45
C PRO A 457 22.98 -32.97 37.81
N ASN A 458 23.78 -32.20 38.55
CA ASN A 458 23.56 -30.75 38.62
C ASN A 458 24.05 -30.15 37.30
N HIS A 459 23.23 -29.33 36.65
CA HIS A 459 23.52 -28.85 35.31
C HIS A 459 23.02 -27.42 35.09
N ALA A 460 23.71 -26.66 34.24
CA ALA A 460 23.44 -25.24 34.01
C ALA A 460 23.80 -24.78 32.59
N LEU A 461 23.06 -23.79 32.09
CA LEU A 461 23.48 -22.93 30.98
C LEU A 461 24.70 -22.10 31.42
N ARG A 462 25.70 -22.00 30.53
CA ARG A 462 26.99 -21.34 30.81
C ARG A 462 27.36 -20.24 29.85
N ASN A 463 27.03 -20.41 28.57
CA ASN A 463 27.36 -19.43 27.54
C ASN A 463 26.32 -19.45 26.41
N THR A 464 26.14 -18.31 25.77
CA THR A 464 25.31 -18.09 24.58
C THR A 464 26.05 -17.34 23.47
N SER A 465 27.31 -16.93 23.71
CA SER A 465 28.08 -16.09 22.81
C SER A 465 28.41 -16.75 21.47
N GLY A 466 28.48 -15.95 20.42
CA GLY A 466 28.71 -16.41 19.04
C GLY A 466 27.61 -17.35 18.55
N ASN A 467 26.36 -17.14 19.00
CA ASN A 467 25.21 -18.03 18.74
C ASN A 467 25.43 -19.49 19.18
N ARG A 468 26.27 -19.73 20.19
CA ARG A 468 26.57 -21.06 20.73
C ARG A 468 26.03 -21.22 22.14
N VAL A 469 25.09 -22.15 22.31
CA VAL A 469 24.61 -22.54 23.64
C VAL A 469 25.54 -23.58 24.23
N VAL A 470 26.13 -23.28 25.39
CA VAL A 470 26.97 -24.21 26.16
C VAL A 470 26.25 -24.56 27.45
N ILE A 471 26.02 -25.86 27.66
CA ILE A 471 25.42 -26.43 28.87
C ILE A 471 26.45 -27.36 29.52
N GLU A 472 26.63 -27.23 30.83
CA GLU A 472 27.58 -28.03 31.62
C GLU A 472 26.86 -28.80 32.72
N SER A 473 27.42 -29.95 33.09
CA SER A 473 27.08 -30.72 34.28
C SER A 473 28.26 -30.85 35.25
N ASP A 474 27.96 -31.08 36.52
CA ASP A 474 28.94 -31.34 37.58
C ASP A 474 29.71 -32.66 37.43
N MET A 475 29.16 -33.61 36.68
CA MET A 475 29.78 -34.90 36.37
C MET A 475 29.61 -35.28 34.90
N THR A 476 30.51 -36.14 34.41
CA THR A 476 30.35 -36.83 33.12
C THR A 476 29.16 -37.78 33.16
N VAL A 477 28.25 -37.64 32.21
CA VAL A 477 27.03 -38.45 32.09
C VAL A 477 26.66 -38.65 30.62
N ALA A 478 26.08 -39.80 30.29
CA ALA A 478 25.41 -40.02 29.00
C ALA A 478 24.07 -39.29 29.01
N ALA A 479 23.94 -38.26 28.16
CA ALA A 479 22.72 -37.49 28.05
C ALA A 479 22.48 -36.91 26.65
N SER A 480 21.20 -36.75 26.33
CA SER A 480 20.70 -35.96 25.20
C SER A 480 20.30 -34.57 25.69
N VAL A 481 20.88 -33.53 25.09
CA VAL A 481 20.57 -32.14 25.42
C VAL A 481 19.78 -31.52 24.28
N TYR A 482 18.51 -31.20 24.54
CA TYR A 482 17.61 -30.51 23.62
C TYR A 482 17.60 -29.03 23.94
N VAL A 483 17.77 -28.16 22.94
CA VAL A 483 17.89 -26.71 23.12
C VAL A 483 16.96 -25.99 22.13
N ALA A 484 16.22 -25.00 22.63
CA ALA A 484 15.48 -24.01 21.88
C ALA A 484 16.03 -22.61 22.19
N VAL A 485 16.16 -21.76 21.17
CA VAL A 485 16.71 -20.40 21.28
C VAL A 485 15.85 -19.39 20.54
N ASP A 486 15.86 -18.14 21.02
CA ASP A 486 15.15 -17.00 20.44
C ASP A 486 16.02 -15.73 20.52
N GLN A 487 15.98 -14.90 19.48
CA GLN A 487 16.75 -13.67 19.33
C GLN A 487 15.97 -12.37 19.55
N CYS A 488 14.65 -12.43 19.74
CA CYS A 488 13.74 -11.28 19.77
C CYS A 488 12.59 -11.48 20.79
N VAL A 489 12.91 -11.90 22.01
CA VAL A 489 11.93 -12.06 23.09
C VAL A 489 11.61 -10.71 23.72
N HIS A 490 10.33 -10.37 23.77
CA HIS A 490 9.87 -9.15 24.43
C HIS A 490 9.96 -9.26 25.96
N SER A 491 10.59 -8.28 26.61
CA SER A 491 10.62 -8.19 28.07
C SER A 491 9.35 -7.50 28.56
N ILE A 492 8.53 -8.22 29.33
CA ILE A 492 7.44 -7.61 30.09
C ILE A 492 8.05 -6.99 31.35
N GLY A 493 8.20 -5.66 31.36
CA GLY A 493 8.73 -4.86 32.46
C GLY A 493 7.69 -3.94 33.08
#